data_AF-A0A841AG07-F1
#
_entry.id   AF-A0A841AG07-F1
#
_cell.length_a   1.000
_cell.length_b   1.000
_cell.length_c   1.000
_cell.angle_alpha   90.00
_cell.angle_beta   90.00
_cell.angle_gamma   90.00
#
_symmetry.space_group_name_H-M   'P 1'
#
loop_
_entity.id
_entity.type
_entity.pdbx_description
1 polymer ?
#
loop_
_entity_poly.entity_id
_entity_poly.type
_entity_poly.pdbx_seq_one_letter_code
_entity_poly.pdbx_strand_id
1 'polypeptide(L)'
;MNQTEDTPGRRPVGHRFGRPFPEAREHDPHDPSAAGTTTDARFEGRRLHHPEEDVEDQGLAFDVATVVTRRGALGVLGAGSVVAVLAACSSTDASTTTGTSGGTSASDGGGSASSADSALTEMPGETAGPYPGDGSNGQDVLETSGVERSDIRTSIDSDTTADGVGLEITMTIIDMAAGDVPMEGAAVYLWQCDAEGRYSMYSSGVENETYLRGVQIADAQGKVTFTSIFPGCYSGRWPHLHFEVFPDAESIVDSTNAILTSQIALPQDAADGVYALDAYTGSAENLAQLTLETDGIFSDGYDQQLAQLSGSLESGYSFSIDVPIDTTTEPEAGGMGGGGAMGGGEPPSGGEGGPGGASDGGGMGGPGGEPPSGEAPSGEAPADGSGSTESDSTDTSGSDTSSSDTSS
;
A
#
# COMPACT_ATOMS: atom_id res chain seq x y z
N MET A 1 -75.83 16.27 15.66
CA MET A 1 -76.55 17.19 14.75
C MET A 1 -75.88 18.55 14.80
N ASN A 2 -75.39 18.99 13.62
CA ASN A 2 -75.23 20.35 13.11
C ASN A 2 -74.79 21.49 14.05
N GLN A 3 -73.72 22.22 13.71
CA GLN A 3 -73.83 23.63 13.27
C GLN A 3 -72.62 24.02 12.40
N THR A 4 -72.94 24.89 11.44
CA THR A 4 -72.23 25.30 10.23
C THR A 4 -71.26 26.46 10.43
N GLU A 5 -70.38 26.51 9.44
CA GLU A 5 -69.28 27.40 9.08
C GLU A 5 -69.56 28.92 9.09
N ASP A 6 -68.49 29.67 9.37
CA ASP A 6 -68.30 31.07 8.96
C ASP A 6 -66.90 31.23 8.35
N THR A 7 -66.80 32.01 7.28
CA THR A 7 -65.60 32.36 6.48
C THR A 7 -65.83 33.84 6.12
N PRO A 8 -64.87 34.79 6.27
CA PRO A 8 -63.83 34.92 5.25
C PRO A 8 -62.53 35.68 5.61
N GLY A 9 -61.49 35.51 4.77
CA GLY A 9 -60.36 36.45 4.75
C GLY A 9 -59.23 36.04 3.80
N ARG A 10 -59.17 36.67 2.62
CA ARG A 10 -58.13 36.47 1.59
C ARG A 10 -57.19 37.69 1.55
N ARG A 11 -55.86 37.44 1.45
CA ARG A 11 -54.77 38.14 0.71
C ARG A 11 -53.43 38.03 1.48
N PRO A 12 -52.25 38.20 0.85
CA PRO A 12 -51.84 38.05 -0.56
C PRO A 12 -50.64 37.09 -0.75
N VAL A 13 -50.36 36.75 -2.02
CA VAL A 13 -49.22 35.92 -2.45
C VAL A 13 -47.94 36.73 -2.40
N GLY A 14 -46.96 36.28 -1.61
CA GLY A 14 -45.60 36.81 -1.59
C GLY A 14 -44.64 35.94 -2.40
N HIS A 15 -44.10 36.50 -3.48
CA HIS A 15 -42.97 35.94 -4.22
C HIS A 15 -41.76 35.80 -3.29
N ARG A 16 -41.18 34.60 -3.19
CA ARG A 16 -39.80 34.42 -2.76
C ARG A 16 -38.94 34.07 -3.96
N PHE A 17 -37.88 34.85 -4.09
CA PHE A 17 -36.85 34.78 -5.10
C PHE A 17 -36.12 33.43 -5.04
N GLY A 18 -36.12 32.70 -6.16
CA GLY A 18 -35.12 31.67 -6.39
C GLY A 18 -33.76 32.35 -6.59
N ARG A 19 -32.73 31.87 -5.92
CA ARG A 19 -31.35 32.22 -6.26
C ARG A 19 -31.04 31.60 -7.63
N PRO A 20 -30.47 32.33 -8.60
CA PRO A 20 -30.01 31.72 -9.83
C PRO A 20 -28.85 30.77 -9.52
N PHE A 21 -28.90 29.57 -10.09
CA PHE A 21 -27.74 28.69 -10.18
C PHE A 21 -26.59 29.43 -10.89
N PRO A 22 -25.32 29.26 -10.50
CA PRO A 22 -24.22 29.78 -11.29
C PRO A 22 -24.20 29.07 -12.64
N GLU A 23 -24.25 29.84 -13.72
CA GLU A 23 -24.01 29.31 -15.07
C GLU A 23 -22.57 28.77 -15.14
N ALA A 24 -22.42 27.52 -15.55
CA ALA A 24 -21.14 26.97 -15.95
C ALA A 24 -20.63 27.80 -17.14
N ARG A 25 -19.51 28.50 -16.96
CA ARG A 25 -18.78 29.08 -18.08
C ARG A 25 -17.93 27.98 -18.68
N GLU A 26 -18.27 27.57 -19.90
CA GLU A 26 -17.36 26.83 -20.75
C GLU A 26 -16.12 27.69 -21.00
N HIS A 27 -14.95 27.09 -20.84
CA HIS A 27 -13.66 27.74 -21.01
C HIS A 27 -13.41 27.94 -22.52
N ASP A 28 -13.45 29.20 -22.97
CA ASP A 28 -13.05 29.58 -24.33
C ASP A 28 -11.51 29.72 -24.37
N PRO A 29 -10.77 28.90 -25.15
CA PRO A 29 -9.31 28.90 -25.15
C PRO A 29 -8.66 30.08 -25.91
N HIS A 30 -9.42 31.13 -26.27
CA HIS A 30 -8.93 32.23 -27.09
C HIS A 30 -9.30 33.65 -26.62
N ASP A 31 -9.09 33.99 -25.34
CA ASP A 31 -9.04 35.39 -24.88
C ASP A 31 -7.59 35.85 -24.59
N PRO A 32 -7.01 36.79 -25.38
CA PRO A 32 -5.65 37.27 -25.20
C PRO A 32 -5.50 38.44 -24.18
N SER A 33 -6.47 38.66 -23.27
CA SER A 33 -6.41 39.77 -22.30
C SER A 33 -5.80 39.44 -20.92
N ALA A 34 -5.23 38.25 -20.69
CA ALA A 34 -4.61 37.89 -19.40
C ALA A 34 -3.08 37.94 -19.44
N ALA A 35 -2.50 39.07 -19.87
CA ALA A 35 -1.07 39.33 -19.74
C ALA A 35 -0.81 40.35 -18.62
N GLY A 36 -0.40 39.82 -17.45
CA GLY A 36 0.46 40.53 -16.50
C GLY A 36 -0.20 41.32 -15.36
N THR A 37 -0.33 40.68 -14.20
CA THR A 37 0.08 41.28 -12.91
C THR A 37 0.68 40.16 -12.05
N THR A 38 2.01 40.13 -11.96
CA THR A 38 2.77 39.37 -10.97
C THR A 38 2.47 39.95 -9.58
N THR A 39 1.37 39.48 -8.99
CA THR A 39 1.04 39.75 -7.60
C THR A 39 2.02 39.00 -6.72
N ASP A 40 2.76 39.78 -5.93
CA ASP A 40 3.61 39.46 -4.78
C ASP A 40 3.18 38.17 -4.03
N ALA A 41 3.48 37.00 -4.60
CA ALA A 41 3.10 35.71 -4.04
C ALA A 41 3.95 35.47 -2.79
N ARG A 42 3.26 35.24 -1.66
CA ARG A 42 3.89 35.14 -0.35
C ARG A 42 3.39 33.92 0.39
N PHE A 43 4.31 33.23 1.03
CA PHE A 43 4.02 32.14 1.96
C PHE A 43 4.52 32.55 3.35
N GLU A 44 3.64 32.52 4.34
CA GLU A 44 3.92 32.93 5.73
C GLU A 44 4.60 34.33 5.85
N GLY A 45 4.17 35.27 5.01
CA GLY A 45 4.70 36.65 5.00
C GLY A 45 6.01 36.85 4.24
N ARG A 46 6.66 35.77 3.76
CA ARG A 46 7.89 35.79 2.95
C ARG A 46 7.54 35.74 1.46
N ARG A 47 8.33 36.42 0.62
CA ARG A 47 8.16 36.36 -0.84
C ARG A 47 8.59 35.00 -1.37
N LEU A 48 7.78 34.41 -2.24
CA LEU A 48 8.15 33.24 -3.02
C LEU A 48 9.29 33.59 -3.98
N HIS A 49 10.15 32.61 -4.25
CA HIS A 49 11.29 32.77 -5.13
C HIS A 49 10.85 32.77 -6.61
N HIS A 50 9.84 31.95 -6.92
CA HIS A 50 9.18 31.87 -8.22
C HIS A 50 7.69 32.20 -8.03
N PRO A 51 7.29 33.48 -8.10
CA PRO A 51 5.94 33.92 -7.75
C PRO A 51 4.85 33.49 -8.75
N GLU A 52 5.23 32.82 -9.83
CA GLU A 52 4.36 32.25 -10.85
C GLU A 52 4.10 30.74 -10.67
N GLU A 53 4.78 30.09 -9.72
CA GLU A 53 4.70 28.65 -9.46
C GLU A 53 3.98 28.39 -8.12
N ASP A 54 3.34 27.23 -8.00
CA ASP A 54 2.70 26.82 -6.75
C ASP A 54 3.75 26.58 -5.65
N VAL A 55 3.31 26.58 -4.38
CA VAL A 55 4.22 26.47 -3.22
C VAL A 55 5.02 25.17 -3.25
N GLU A 56 4.42 24.11 -3.76
CA GLU A 56 5.00 22.76 -3.88
C GLU A 56 6.12 22.68 -4.93
N ASP A 57 6.21 23.67 -5.82
CA ASP A 57 7.17 23.69 -6.94
C ASP A 57 8.37 24.64 -6.70
N GLN A 58 8.47 25.28 -5.53
CA GLN A 58 9.49 26.30 -5.24
C GLN A 58 10.92 25.76 -5.08
N GLY A 59 11.08 24.44 -5.03
CA GLY A 59 12.36 23.74 -5.02
C GLY A 59 13.22 23.89 -3.76
N LEU A 60 14.30 23.10 -3.73
CA LEU A 60 15.14 22.76 -2.57
C LEU A 60 15.70 23.96 -1.76
N ALA A 61 15.83 25.14 -2.37
CA ALA A 61 16.33 26.33 -1.69
C ALA A 61 15.29 26.97 -0.74
N PHE A 62 14.00 26.84 -1.04
CA PHE A 62 12.91 27.28 -0.18
C PHE A 62 12.73 26.33 1.03
N ASP A 63 12.96 25.03 0.81
CA ASP A 63 12.82 23.98 1.82
C ASP A 63 13.90 24.05 2.90
N VAL A 64 15.15 24.31 2.52
CA VAL A 64 16.27 24.43 3.46
C VAL A 64 16.09 25.62 4.42
N ALA A 65 15.56 26.74 3.94
CA ALA A 65 15.34 27.92 4.79
C ALA A 65 14.19 27.73 5.80
N THR A 66 13.25 26.84 5.51
CA THR A 66 12.06 26.57 6.34
C THR A 66 12.33 25.52 7.42
N VAL A 67 13.20 24.54 7.15
CA VAL A 67 13.61 23.49 8.11
C VAL A 67 14.52 24.03 9.22
N VAL A 68 15.38 25.01 8.93
CA VAL A 68 16.33 25.57 9.92
C VAL A 68 15.65 26.37 11.03
N THR A 69 14.44 26.90 10.80
CA THR A 69 13.70 27.69 11.81
C THR A 69 12.96 26.86 12.85
N ARG A 70 12.57 25.61 12.55
CA ARG A 70 11.85 24.74 13.51
C ARG A 70 12.78 24.02 14.49
N ARG A 71 14.00 23.70 14.06
CA ARG A 71 15.01 23.00 14.89
C ARG A 71 15.64 23.84 16.01
N GLY A 72 15.36 25.15 16.05
CA GLY A 72 15.81 26.03 17.13
C GLY A 72 14.92 26.04 18.39
N ALA A 73 13.72 25.45 18.34
CA ALA A 73 12.70 25.64 19.39
C ALA A 73 12.52 24.48 20.38
N LEU A 74 13.10 23.29 20.15
CA LEU A 74 12.88 22.10 21.01
C LEU A 74 14.14 21.50 21.64
N GLY A 75 15.30 22.16 21.51
CA GLY A 75 16.58 21.68 22.05
C GLY A 75 16.89 22.05 23.51
N VAL A 76 15.95 22.62 24.25
CA VAL A 76 16.18 23.03 25.66
C VAL A 76 15.05 22.47 26.50
N LEU A 77 15.31 21.34 27.16
CA LEU A 77 14.77 20.86 28.46
C LEU A 77 14.73 19.32 28.47
N GLY A 78 15.74 18.66 29.03
CA GLY A 78 15.69 17.21 29.23
C GLY A 78 17.01 16.52 29.56
N ALA A 79 17.83 17.05 30.47
CA ALA A 79 19.00 16.35 30.99
C ALA A 79 18.81 16.07 32.49
N GLY A 80 18.70 14.80 32.90
CA GLY A 80 18.57 14.46 34.33
C GLY A 80 18.52 12.96 34.68
N SER A 81 19.69 12.39 34.98
CA SER A 81 19.99 11.31 35.94
C SER A 81 19.38 9.90 35.79
N VAL A 82 20.25 8.94 35.41
CA VAL A 82 20.08 7.49 35.64
C VAL A 82 21.06 7.04 36.73
N VAL A 83 20.57 6.50 37.85
CA VAL A 83 21.32 5.62 38.77
C VAL A 83 20.35 4.64 39.43
N ALA A 84 20.54 3.33 39.20
CA ALA A 84 20.36 2.29 40.22
C ALA A 84 21.01 0.97 39.76
N VAL A 85 22.04 0.54 40.48
CA VAL A 85 22.68 -0.78 40.44
C VAL A 85 22.09 -1.62 41.57
N LEU A 86 21.76 -2.89 41.36
CA LEU A 86 21.89 -3.96 42.36
C LEU A 86 21.75 -5.36 41.76
N ALA A 87 22.84 -6.12 41.86
CA ALA A 87 22.92 -7.56 41.66
C ALA A 87 22.58 -8.30 42.97
N ALA A 88 22.06 -9.54 42.87
CA ALA A 88 22.62 -10.75 43.50
C ALA A 88 21.58 -11.86 43.70
N CYS A 89 22.09 -13.09 43.61
CA CYS A 89 21.41 -14.35 43.42
C CYS A 89 20.90 -15.05 44.70
N SER A 90 20.19 -16.15 44.44
CA SER A 90 20.28 -17.47 45.08
C SER A 90 19.24 -17.84 46.14
N SER A 91 18.53 -18.94 45.86
CA SER A 91 18.30 -20.03 46.81
C SER A 91 17.98 -21.31 46.04
N THR A 92 18.96 -22.20 46.01
CA THR A 92 18.86 -23.62 45.72
C THR A 92 18.17 -24.30 46.89
N ASP A 93 17.18 -25.15 46.65
CA ASP A 93 16.86 -26.23 47.59
C ASP A 93 16.50 -27.51 46.84
N ALA A 94 17.27 -28.54 47.13
CA ALA A 94 17.09 -29.90 46.66
C ALA A 94 16.69 -30.74 47.87
N SER A 95 15.53 -31.41 47.82
CA SER A 95 15.23 -32.50 48.74
C SER A 95 14.54 -33.64 48.03
N THR A 96 15.31 -34.70 47.89
CA THR A 96 14.96 -36.04 47.42
C THR A 96 14.07 -36.74 48.44
N THR A 97 12.87 -37.19 48.05
CA THR A 97 12.22 -38.33 48.72
C THR A 97 11.60 -39.29 47.71
N THR A 98 12.01 -40.54 47.84
CA THR A 98 11.55 -41.73 47.11
C THR A 98 10.24 -42.26 47.69
N GLY A 99 9.29 -42.62 46.82
CA GLY A 99 8.08 -43.37 47.18
C GLY A 99 7.34 -43.90 45.97
N THR A 100 7.70 -45.11 45.51
CA THR A 100 6.97 -45.88 44.49
C THR A 100 5.74 -46.54 45.11
N SER A 101 4.56 -46.39 44.50
CA SER A 101 3.66 -47.49 44.09
C SER A 101 2.35 -47.00 43.44
N GLY A 102 2.21 -47.29 42.13
CA GLY A 102 1.05 -47.88 41.46
C GLY A 102 -0.36 -47.32 41.67
N GLY A 103 -0.89 -46.69 40.62
CA GLY A 103 -2.33 -46.47 40.43
C GLY A 103 -2.62 -45.85 39.06
N THR A 104 -2.85 -46.69 38.06
CA THR A 104 -3.32 -46.30 36.73
C THR A 104 -4.72 -45.69 36.81
N SER A 105 -4.87 -44.44 36.36
CA SER A 105 -6.13 -43.90 35.85
C SER A 105 -5.81 -42.76 34.89
N ALA A 106 -6.33 -42.88 33.68
CA ALA A 106 -6.24 -41.90 32.62
C ALA A 106 -7.06 -40.65 32.98
N SER A 107 -6.49 -39.47 32.76
CA SER A 107 -7.20 -38.20 32.75
C SER A 107 -6.39 -37.20 31.93
N ASP A 108 -7.11 -36.57 30.99
CA ASP A 108 -6.75 -35.56 30.00
C ASP A 108 -5.39 -34.87 30.13
N GLY A 109 -4.61 -34.98 29.06
CA GLY A 109 -3.51 -34.08 28.76
C GLY A 109 -4.05 -32.71 28.31
N GLY A 110 -4.69 -31.99 29.22
CA GLY A 110 -4.87 -30.55 29.12
C GLY A 110 -3.56 -29.87 29.50
N GLY A 111 -2.58 -29.93 28.60
CA GLY A 111 -1.37 -29.13 28.70
C GLY A 111 -1.74 -27.66 28.53
N SER A 112 -2.16 -27.02 29.61
CA SER A 112 -2.16 -25.58 29.70
C SER A 112 -0.69 -25.18 29.62
N ALA A 113 -0.23 -24.88 28.41
CA ALA A 113 0.96 -24.07 28.25
C ALA A 113 0.67 -22.79 29.02
N SER A 114 1.31 -22.62 30.17
CA SER A 114 1.43 -21.31 30.77
C SER A 114 2.21 -20.49 29.76
N SER A 115 1.48 -19.76 28.92
CA SER A 115 2.04 -18.67 28.14
C SER A 115 2.84 -17.83 29.12
N ALA A 116 4.14 -17.72 28.88
CA ALA A 116 4.89 -16.66 29.51
C ALA A 116 4.17 -15.37 29.13
N ASP A 117 3.65 -14.68 30.14
CA ASP A 117 3.06 -13.36 30.05
C ASP A 117 4.19 -12.40 29.63
N SER A 118 4.52 -12.43 28.34
CA SER A 118 5.22 -11.32 27.70
C SER A 118 4.18 -10.22 27.67
N ALA A 119 4.28 -9.26 28.59
CA ALA A 119 3.42 -8.09 28.59
C ALA A 119 3.42 -7.51 27.18
N LEU A 120 2.23 -7.44 26.56
CA LEU A 120 2.08 -6.82 25.25
C LEU A 120 2.52 -5.35 25.39
N THR A 121 3.20 -4.87 24.37
CA THR A 121 3.46 -3.43 24.19
C THR A 121 2.57 -2.94 23.07
N GLU A 122 2.09 -1.71 23.16
CA GLU A 122 1.27 -1.11 22.11
C GLU A 122 2.04 -1.10 20.78
N MET A 123 1.34 -1.40 19.67
CA MET A 123 1.92 -1.35 18.34
C MET A 123 2.21 0.10 17.95
N PRO A 124 3.41 0.43 17.42
CA PRO A 124 3.73 1.78 16.98
C PRO A 124 2.77 2.26 15.89
N GLY A 125 2.32 3.52 16.03
CA GLY A 125 1.59 4.21 14.96
C GLY A 125 2.56 4.73 13.90
N GLU A 126 2.15 4.65 12.63
CA GLU A 126 2.89 5.17 11.49
C GLU A 126 2.03 6.09 10.63
N THR A 127 2.68 6.80 9.71
CA THR A 127 1.95 7.55 8.68
C THR A 127 1.14 6.64 7.76
N ALA A 128 -0.07 7.08 7.37
CA ALA A 128 -0.83 6.50 6.26
C ALA A 128 -0.09 6.65 4.92
N GLY A 129 0.88 7.57 4.84
CA GLY A 129 1.49 7.96 3.59
C GLY A 129 0.49 8.65 2.64
N PRO A 130 0.89 8.88 1.38
CA PRO A 130 0.09 9.67 0.44
C PRO A 130 -1.00 8.87 -0.28
N TYR A 131 -1.07 7.53 -0.12
CA TYR A 131 -1.94 6.66 -0.94
C TYR A 131 -3.02 5.85 -0.19
N PRO A 132 -3.61 6.33 0.93
CA PRO A 132 -4.75 5.66 1.54
C PRO A 132 -5.97 5.77 0.61
N GLY A 133 -6.98 4.93 0.83
CA GLY A 133 -8.21 4.92 0.02
C GLY A 133 -9.41 5.31 0.88
N ASP A 134 -9.19 6.17 1.87
CA ASP A 134 -10.05 6.47 3.01
C ASP A 134 -10.65 7.90 2.94
N GLY A 135 -10.49 8.57 1.79
CA GLY A 135 -10.92 9.94 1.56
C GLY A 135 -9.99 11.02 2.14
N SER A 136 -9.02 10.68 3.00
CA SER A 136 -8.14 11.67 3.64
C SER A 136 -7.27 12.44 2.64
N ASN A 137 -6.92 11.79 1.52
CA ASN A 137 -6.13 12.34 0.42
C ASN A 137 -6.92 12.37 -0.91
N GLY A 138 -8.25 12.46 -0.84
CA GLY A 138 -9.13 12.68 -1.98
C GLY A 138 -9.64 11.42 -2.68
N GLN A 139 -8.88 10.30 -2.70
CA GLN A 139 -9.39 9.01 -3.17
C GLN A 139 -10.07 8.26 -2.03
N ASP A 140 -11.23 7.67 -2.33
CA ASP A 140 -12.05 6.95 -1.34
C ASP A 140 -12.64 5.67 -1.95
N VAL A 141 -12.28 4.52 -1.38
CA VAL A 141 -12.82 3.20 -1.69
C VAL A 141 -13.60 2.62 -0.51
N LEU A 142 -13.53 3.22 0.68
CA LEU A 142 -14.17 2.69 1.89
C LEU A 142 -15.69 2.81 1.83
N GLU A 143 -16.22 3.76 1.06
CA GLU A 143 -17.65 3.84 0.76
C GLU A 143 -18.11 2.90 -0.37
N THR A 144 -17.18 2.20 -1.04
CA THR A 144 -17.49 1.39 -2.22
C THR A 144 -18.06 0.02 -1.83
N SER A 145 -19.20 -0.35 -2.43
CA SER A 145 -19.78 -1.68 -2.21
C SER A 145 -18.84 -2.78 -2.69
N GLY A 146 -18.53 -3.73 -1.82
CA GLY A 146 -17.58 -4.81 -2.11
C GLY A 146 -16.16 -4.57 -1.57
N VAL A 147 -15.90 -3.43 -0.92
CA VAL A 147 -14.62 -3.18 -0.24
C VAL A 147 -14.41 -4.08 0.99
N GLU A 148 -15.50 -4.50 1.66
CA GLU A 148 -15.44 -5.53 2.70
C GLU A 148 -15.24 -6.91 2.05
N ARG A 149 -14.00 -7.40 2.07
CA ARG A 149 -13.58 -8.63 1.38
C ARG A 149 -12.24 -9.13 1.91
N SER A 150 -12.07 -10.45 1.89
CA SER A 150 -10.81 -11.09 2.29
C SER A 150 -9.81 -11.16 1.14
N ASP A 151 -10.24 -11.52 -0.07
CA ASP A 151 -9.36 -11.51 -1.26
C ASP A 151 -9.38 -10.12 -1.89
N ILE A 152 -8.25 -9.42 -1.78
CA ILE A 152 -8.11 -8.05 -2.25
C ILE A 152 -7.41 -7.97 -3.60
N ARG A 153 -7.02 -9.09 -4.22
CA ARG A 153 -6.16 -9.08 -5.42
C ARG A 153 -6.84 -8.56 -6.68
N THR A 154 -8.16 -8.60 -6.75
CA THR A 154 -8.93 -8.15 -7.92
C THR A 154 -9.57 -6.80 -7.64
N SER A 155 -9.69 -5.92 -8.63
CA SER A 155 -10.45 -4.68 -8.49
C SER A 155 -11.93 -4.96 -8.18
N ILE A 156 -12.60 -4.00 -7.55
CA ILE A 156 -14.03 -4.10 -7.21
C ILE A 156 -14.89 -3.87 -8.45
N ASP A 157 -14.53 -2.86 -9.24
CA ASP A 157 -15.32 -2.38 -10.38
C ASP A 157 -14.82 -2.94 -11.73
N SER A 158 -13.77 -3.76 -11.72
CA SER A 158 -13.19 -4.40 -12.89
C SER A 158 -12.71 -5.82 -12.56
N ASP A 159 -12.60 -6.68 -13.58
CA ASP A 159 -12.01 -8.02 -13.42
C ASP A 159 -10.46 -7.99 -13.44
N THR A 160 -9.83 -6.81 -13.31
CA THR A 160 -8.37 -6.68 -13.28
C THR A 160 -7.83 -7.25 -11.96
N THR A 161 -6.94 -8.23 -12.06
CA THR A 161 -6.26 -8.84 -10.90
C THR A 161 -4.79 -8.44 -10.88
N ALA A 162 -4.30 -7.98 -9.74
CA ALA A 162 -2.88 -7.73 -9.53
C ALA A 162 -2.08 -9.05 -9.57
N ASP A 163 -1.06 -9.09 -10.41
CA ASP A 163 -0.14 -10.22 -10.52
C ASP A 163 0.93 -10.16 -9.43
N GLY A 164 1.38 -11.32 -8.95
CA GLY A 164 2.40 -11.42 -7.91
C GLY A 164 2.37 -12.72 -7.11
N VAL A 165 3.37 -12.89 -6.24
CA VAL A 165 3.49 -14.04 -5.34
C VAL A 165 2.42 -13.93 -4.27
N GLY A 166 1.60 -14.97 -4.08
CA GLY A 166 0.50 -14.94 -3.10
C GLY A 166 0.98 -14.69 -1.66
N LEU A 167 0.20 -13.89 -0.92
CA LEU A 167 0.45 -13.54 0.47
C LEU A 167 -0.83 -13.64 1.29
N GLU A 168 -0.87 -14.53 2.28
CA GLU A 168 -1.95 -14.59 3.28
C GLU A 168 -1.55 -13.83 4.54
N ILE A 169 -2.38 -12.88 4.96
CA ILE A 169 -2.11 -11.94 6.04
C ILE A 169 -3.15 -12.19 7.12
N THR A 170 -2.74 -12.59 8.32
CA THR A 170 -3.65 -12.67 9.47
C THR A 170 -3.21 -11.69 10.54
N MET A 171 -4.13 -10.85 11.01
CA MET A 171 -3.89 -9.88 12.08
C MET A 171 -4.81 -10.19 13.26
N THR A 172 -4.27 -10.21 14.47
CA THR A 172 -5.06 -10.32 15.71
C THR A 172 -5.12 -8.96 16.38
N ILE A 173 -6.28 -8.31 16.37
CA ILE A 173 -6.50 -7.01 17.01
C ILE A 173 -6.81 -7.22 18.49
N ILE A 174 -6.03 -6.58 19.36
CA ILE A 174 -6.07 -6.79 20.81
C ILE A 174 -6.27 -5.45 21.50
N ASP A 175 -7.30 -5.34 22.34
CA ASP A 175 -7.55 -4.19 23.20
C ASP A 175 -6.78 -4.33 24.51
N MET A 176 -5.68 -3.58 24.62
CA MET A 176 -4.83 -3.56 25.82
C MET A 176 -5.54 -2.87 27.00
N ALA A 177 -6.32 -1.82 26.73
CA ALA A 177 -7.02 -1.06 27.76
C ALA A 177 -8.12 -1.88 28.45
N ALA A 178 -8.69 -2.85 27.74
CA ALA A 178 -9.67 -3.80 28.26
C ALA A 178 -9.04 -5.07 28.87
N GLY A 179 -7.71 -5.10 29.05
CA GLY A 179 -6.99 -6.21 29.68
C GLY A 179 -6.56 -7.30 28.70
N ASP A 180 -5.98 -6.89 27.57
CA ASP A 180 -5.43 -7.73 26.50
C ASP A 180 -6.47 -8.70 25.89
N VAL A 181 -7.69 -8.20 25.69
CA VAL A 181 -8.79 -8.99 25.13
C VAL A 181 -8.89 -8.80 23.61
N PRO A 182 -9.34 -9.81 22.85
CA PRO A 182 -9.57 -9.62 21.41
C PRO A 182 -10.63 -8.56 21.12
N MET A 183 -10.38 -7.71 20.13
CA MET A 183 -11.28 -6.61 19.74
C MET A 183 -12.28 -7.07 18.67
N GLU A 184 -13.26 -7.89 19.07
CA GLU A 184 -14.34 -8.34 18.18
C GLU A 184 -15.11 -7.14 17.58
N GLY A 185 -15.35 -7.18 16.27
CA GLY A 185 -16.10 -6.14 15.55
C GLY A 185 -15.27 -4.94 15.08
N ALA A 186 -13.99 -4.83 15.47
CA ALA A 186 -13.09 -3.82 14.92
C ALA A 186 -12.97 -3.97 13.41
N ALA A 187 -12.94 -2.85 12.68
CA ALA A 187 -12.73 -2.88 11.24
C ALA A 187 -11.26 -2.60 10.91
N VAL A 188 -10.69 -3.40 10.01
CA VAL A 188 -9.31 -3.24 9.55
C VAL A 188 -9.34 -2.94 8.06
N TYR A 189 -8.81 -1.79 7.68
CA TYR A 189 -8.53 -1.44 6.29
C TYR A 189 -7.08 -1.75 5.97
N LEU A 190 -6.81 -2.50 4.90
CA LEU A 190 -5.47 -2.82 4.44
C LEU A 190 -5.27 -2.34 3.00
N TRP A 191 -4.11 -1.73 2.73
CA TRP A 191 -3.69 -1.39 1.37
C TRP A 191 -2.19 -1.56 1.15
N GLN A 192 -1.79 -1.74 -0.10
CA GLN A 192 -0.39 -1.86 -0.51
C GLN A 192 -0.20 -1.49 -1.98
N CYS A 193 1.06 -1.42 -2.43
CA CYS A 193 1.39 -1.39 -3.84
C CYS A 193 1.31 -2.78 -4.50
N ASP A 194 1.27 -2.80 -5.84
CA ASP A 194 1.43 -4.00 -6.65
C ASP A 194 2.90 -4.45 -6.77
N ALA A 195 3.15 -5.51 -7.54
CA ALA A 195 4.48 -6.07 -7.75
C ALA A 195 5.48 -5.10 -8.42
N GLU A 196 4.98 -4.11 -9.17
CA GLU A 196 5.78 -3.05 -9.80
C GLU A 196 5.96 -1.82 -8.88
N GLY A 197 5.40 -1.86 -7.66
CA GLY A 197 5.47 -0.75 -6.70
C GLY A 197 4.47 0.37 -6.96
N ARG A 198 3.42 0.13 -7.78
CA ARG A 198 2.37 1.11 -8.07
C ARG A 198 1.21 0.96 -7.10
N TYR A 199 0.57 2.08 -6.74
CA TYR A 199 -0.64 2.09 -5.93
C TYR A 199 -1.87 2.27 -6.82
N SER A 200 -2.81 1.31 -6.74
CA SER A 200 -4.14 1.43 -7.34
C SER A 200 -4.80 2.73 -6.88
N MET A 201 -5.63 3.35 -7.73
CA MET A 201 -6.25 4.69 -7.54
C MET A 201 -5.31 5.91 -7.67
N TYR A 202 -3.99 5.71 -7.68
CA TYR A 202 -3.02 6.81 -7.59
C TYR A 202 -1.96 6.83 -8.68
N SER A 203 -1.34 5.68 -8.96
CA SER A 203 -0.21 5.60 -9.88
C SER A 203 -0.67 5.56 -11.34
N SER A 204 0.14 6.18 -12.21
CA SER A 204 -0.10 6.20 -13.65
C SER A 204 -0.27 4.80 -14.23
N GLY A 205 -1.35 4.59 -14.98
CA GLY A 205 -1.74 3.32 -15.60
C GLY A 205 -2.64 2.44 -14.74
N VAL A 206 -2.81 2.76 -13.45
CA VAL A 206 -3.64 1.99 -12.49
C VAL A 206 -4.56 2.89 -11.66
N GLU A 207 -4.78 4.14 -12.07
CA GLU A 207 -5.62 5.12 -11.37
C GLU A 207 -7.10 4.73 -11.32
N ASN A 208 -7.55 3.88 -12.24
CA ASN A 208 -8.94 3.39 -12.30
C ASN A 208 -9.11 2.01 -11.65
N GLU A 209 -8.05 1.45 -11.06
CA GLU A 209 -8.08 0.15 -10.40
C GLU A 209 -8.26 0.30 -8.89
N THR A 210 -8.82 -0.72 -8.25
CA THR A 210 -9.11 -0.77 -6.80
C THR A 210 -8.63 -2.06 -6.14
N TYR A 211 -7.81 -2.86 -6.84
CA TYR A 211 -7.15 -4.02 -6.24
C TYR A 211 -6.23 -3.61 -5.08
N LEU A 212 -5.85 -4.60 -4.28
CA LEU A 212 -4.94 -4.53 -3.14
C LEU A 212 -5.36 -3.50 -2.09
N ARG A 213 -6.68 -3.30 -1.98
CA ARG A 213 -7.38 -2.50 -0.98
C ARG A 213 -8.58 -3.29 -0.48
N GLY A 214 -8.76 -3.40 0.82
CA GLY A 214 -9.93 -4.08 1.36
C GLY A 214 -10.09 -3.93 2.86
N VAL A 215 -11.31 -4.21 3.30
CA VAL A 215 -11.74 -4.12 4.68
C VAL A 215 -12.12 -5.51 5.17
N GLN A 216 -11.75 -5.83 6.40
CA GLN A 216 -12.25 -6.99 7.12
C GLN A 216 -12.71 -6.57 8.52
N ILE A 217 -13.75 -7.23 9.02
CA ILE A 217 -14.23 -7.07 10.39
C ILE A 217 -13.67 -8.19 11.25
N ALA A 218 -13.07 -7.83 12.38
CA ALA A 218 -12.45 -8.76 13.31
C ALA A 218 -13.49 -9.71 13.92
N ASP A 219 -13.18 -11.00 13.92
CA ASP A 219 -14.04 -12.03 14.51
C ASP A 219 -14.01 -12.03 16.05
N ALA A 220 -14.69 -12.99 16.69
CA ALA A 220 -14.72 -13.13 18.15
C ALA A 220 -13.34 -13.43 18.80
N GLN A 221 -12.34 -13.77 18.00
CA GLN A 221 -10.95 -13.92 18.41
C GLN A 221 -10.09 -12.70 18.03
N GLY A 222 -10.72 -11.59 17.59
CA GLY A 222 -10.06 -10.37 17.15
C GLY A 222 -9.35 -10.53 15.80
N LYS A 223 -9.63 -11.60 15.04
CA LYS A 223 -8.86 -11.93 13.84
C LYS A 223 -9.49 -11.37 12.58
N VAL A 224 -8.63 -10.83 11.72
CA VAL A 224 -8.92 -10.59 10.29
C VAL A 224 -7.91 -11.36 9.44
N THR A 225 -8.35 -11.83 8.27
CA THR A 225 -7.49 -12.50 7.29
C THR A 225 -7.71 -11.92 5.90
N PHE A 226 -6.62 -11.56 5.24
CA PHE A 226 -6.59 -11.11 3.86
C PHE A 226 -5.80 -12.06 2.96
N THR A 227 -6.23 -12.20 1.72
CA THR A 227 -5.49 -12.82 0.62
C THR A 227 -5.05 -11.71 -0.32
N SER A 228 -3.73 -11.55 -0.46
CA SER A 228 -3.07 -10.50 -1.24
C SER A 228 -1.90 -11.09 -2.05
N ILE A 229 -1.00 -10.23 -2.52
CA ILE A 229 0.30 -10.57 -3.08
C ILE A 229 1.43 -9.92 -2.26
N PHE A 230 2.64 -10.45 -2.39
CA PHE A 230 3.85 -9.79 -1.89
C PHE A 230 4.02 -8.45 -2.62
N PRO A 231 4.17 -7.30 -1.92
CA PRO A 231 4.31 -5.98 -2.53
C PRO A 231 5.67 -5.79 -3.21
N GLY A 232 5.70 -4.99 -4.27
CA GLY A 232 6.95 -4.50 -4.86
C GLY A 232 7.71 -3.54 -3.93
N CYS A 233 8.98 -3.29 -4.26
CA CYS A 233 9.78 -2.27 -3.59
C CYS A 233 9.91 -1.06 -4.51
N TYR A 234 9.32 0.07 -4.10
CA TYR A 234 9.49 1.34 -4.80
C TYR A 234 10.61 2.17 -4.16
N SER A 235 11.13 3.14 -4.91
CA SER A 235 12.33 3.88 -4.50
C SER A 235 12.15 4.55 -3.13
N GLY A 236 13.12 4.34 -2.24
CA GLY A 236 13.22 5.01 -0.95
C GLY A 236 12.36 4.43 0.18
N ARG A 237 11.65 3.32 -0.03
CA ARG A 237 10.80 2.69 1.01
C ARG A 237 10.98 1.17 1.07
N TRP A 238 11.11 0.65 2.29
CA TRP A 238 11.24 -0.79 2.55
C TRP A 238 9.94 -1.51 2.17
N PRO A 239 9.94 -2.78 1.70
CA PRO A 239 8.70 -3.50 1.37
C PRO A 239 7.71 -3.54 2.54
N HIS A 240 6.49 -3.05 2.33
CA HIS A 240 5.51 -2.88 3.40
C HIS A 240 4.06 -3.06 2.96
N LEU A 241 3.21 -3.28 3.95
CA LEU A 241 1.75 -3.22 3.89
C LEU A 241 1.29 -2.08 4.79
N HIS A 242 0.32 -1.28 4.38
CA HIS A 242 -0.31 -0.31 5.23
C HIS A 242 -1.61 -0.86 5.82
N PHE A 243 -1.97 -0.42 7.02
CA PHE A 243 -3.29 -0.67 7.55
C PHE A 243 -3.77 0.41 8.51
N GLU A 244 -5.08 0.46 8.67
CA GLU A 244 -5.79 1.25 9.67
C GLU A 244 -6.76 0.34 10.44
N VAL A 245 -6.89 0.61 11.73
CA VAL A 245 -7.87 -0.05 12.60
C VAL A 245 -8.87 0.99 13.07
N PHE A 246 -10.14 0.66 12.96
CA PHE A 246 -11.28 1.44 13.43
C PHE A 246 -12.00 0.66 14.54
N PRO A 247 -12.64 1.35 15.50
CA PRO A 247 -13.28 0.68 16.63
C PRO A 247 -14.44 -0.22 16.21
N ASP A 248 -15.08 0.07 15.07
CA ASP A 248 -16.16 -0.71 14.49
C ASP A 248 -16.33 -0.44 12.99
N ALA A 249 -17.17 -1.25 12.35
CA ALA A 249 -17.50 -1.16 10.92
C ALA A 249 -18.19 0.15 10.52
N GLU A 250 -18.92 0.80 11.43
CA GLU A 250 -19.63 2.06 11.11
C GLU A 250 -18.66 3.25 11.09
N SER A 251 -17.56 3.15 11.83
CA SER A 251 -16.57 4.21 11.98
C SER A 251 -15.64 4.37 10.77
N ILE A 252 -15.55 3.37 9.90
CA ILE A 252 -14.60 3.32 8.77
C ILE A 252 -14.85 4.34 7.66
N VAL A 253 -16.06 4.92 7.61
CA VAL A 253 -16.45 5.93 6.62
C VAL A 253 -15.88 7.32 6.90
N ASP A 254 -15.14 7.48 7.99
CA ASP A 254 -14.44 8.70 8.34
C ASP A 254 -13.06 8.33 8.89
N SER A 255 -12.04 8.61 8.10
CA SER A 255 -10.63 8.32 8.40
C SER A 255 -10.16 8.91 9.73
N THR A 256 -10.81 9.96 10.24
CA THR A 256 -10.46 10.55 11.54
C THR A 256 -10.85 9.68 12.73
N ASN A 257 -11.64 8.62 12.52
CA ASN A 257 -11.99 7.63 13.55
C ASN A 257 -10.99 6.48 13.67
N ALA A 258 -9.94 6.43 12.85
CA ALA A 258 -8.89 5.42 13.00
C ALA A 258 -8.27 5.51 14.41
N ILE A 259 -8.25 4.37 15.10
CA ILE A 259 -7.63 4.23 16.43
C ILE A 259 -6.16 3.80 16.33
N LEU A 260 -5.75 3.27 15.18
CA LEU A 260 -4.36 3.00 14.84
C LEU A 260 -4.20 3.10 13.32
N THR A 261 -3.20 3.85 12.86
CA THR A 261 -2.64 3.75 11.51
C THR A 261 -1.24 3.21 11.67
N SER A 262 -0.85 2.17 10.92
CA SER A 262 0.50 1.62 11.01
C SER A 262 0.90 0.89 9.71
N GLN A 263 2.10 0.30 9.71
CA GLN A 263 2.67 -0.42 8.59
C GLN A 263 3.30 -1.73 9.04
N ILE A 264 3.29 -2.74 8.16
CA ILE A 264 3.93 -4.05 8.39
C ILE A 264 5.10 -4.16 7.41
N ALA A 265 6.31 -4.34 7.91
CA ALA A 265 7.50 -4.59 7.10
C ALA A 265 7.62 -6.07 6.71
N LEU A 266 8.09 -6.35 5.50
CA LEU A 266 8.38 -7.73 5.07
C LEU A 266 9.88 -8.05 5.17
N PRO A 267 10.25 -9.30 5.52
CA PRO A 267 11.64 -9.65 5.75
C PRO A 267 12.43 -9.76 4.43
N GLN A 268 13.71 -9.37 4.50
CA GLN A 268 14.58 -9.27 3.32
C GLN A 268 14.80 -10.62 2.63
N ASP A 269 14.90 -11.71 3.39
CA ASP A 269 15.18 -13.05 2.86
C ASP A 269 14.11 -13.53 1.88
N ALA A 270 12.83 -13.23 2.16
CA ALA A 270 11.74 -13.48 1.23
C ALA A 270 11.76 -12.49 0.07
N ALA A 271 11.99 -11.20 0.34
CA ALA A 271 12.04 -10.15 -0.69
C ALA A 271 13.11 -10.45 -1.75
N ASP A 272 14.31 -10.89 -1.34
CA ASP A 272 15.41 -11.25 -2.25
C ASP A 272 14.99 -12.33 -3.28
N GLY A 273 14.18 -13.32 -2.85
CA GLY A 273 13.67 -14.37 -3.73
C GLY A 273 12.54 -13.89 -4.63
N VAL A 274 11.60 -13.11 -4.09
CA VAL A 274 10.45 -12.57 -4.84
C VAL A 274 10.90 -11.59 -5.91
N TYR A 275 11.85 -10.71 -5.60
CA TYR A 275 12.31 -9.65 -6.50
C TYR A 275 13.25 -10.13 -7.61
N ALA A 276 13.57 -11.43 -7.64
CA ALA A 276 14.21 -12.08 -8.78
C ALA A 276 13.23 -12.47 -9.89
N LEU A 277 11.91 -12.37 -9.67
CA LEU A 277 10.88 -12.68 -10.66
C LEU A 277 10.60 -11.48 -11.59
N ASP A 278 10.28 -11.78 -12.85
CA ASP A 278 10.01 -10.76 -13.89
C ASP A 278 8.87 -9.80 -13.51
N ALA A 279 7.85 -10.29 -12.78
CA ALA A 279 6.70 -9.49 -12.32
C ALA A 279 7.11 -8.36 -11.34
N TYR A 280 8.29 -8.43 -10.74
CA TYR A 280 8.78 -7.50 -9.72
C TYR A 280 9.90 -6.58 -10.23
N THR A 281 9.90 -6.30 -11.54
CA THR A 281 10.94 -5.48 -12.20
C THR A 281 11.22 -4.17 -11.45
N GLY A 282 12.49 -3.89 -11.17
CA GLY A 282 12.93 -2.68 -10.45
C GLY A 282 12.97 -2.81 -8.92
N SER A 283 12.29 -3.81 -8.34
CA SER A 283 12.21 -3.96 -6.88
C SER A 283 13.57 -4.33 -6.27
N ALA A 284 14.36 -5.18 -6.93
CA ALA A 284 15.68 -5.57 -6.43
C ALA A 284 16.66 -4.38 -6.40
N GLU A 285 16.63 -3.53 -7.44
CA GLU A 285 17.45 -2.33 -7.51
C GLU A 285 17.05 -1.30 -6.46
N ASN A 286 15.75 -1.16 -6.17
CA ASN A 286 15.27 -0.28 -5.12
C ASN A 286 15.67 -0.79 -3.74
N LEU A 287 15.45 -2.09 -3.44
CA LEU A 287 15.79 -2.71 -2.17
C LEU A 287 17.29 -2.57 -1.85
N ALA A 288 18.16 -2.66 -2.86
CA ALA A 288 19.60 -2.51 -2.68
C ALA A 288 20.06 -1.12 -2.20
N GLN A 289 19.17 -0.12 -2.19
CA GLN A 289 19.49 1.27 -1.83
C GLN A 289 19.18 1.60 -0.36
N LEU A 290 18.56 0.69 0.40
CA LEU A 290 18.14 0.93 1.77
C LEU A 290 18.14 -0.35 2.63
N THR A 291 18.11 -0.17 3.94
CA THR A 291 17.82 -1.18 4.94
C THR A 291 16.64 -0.73 5.79
N LEU A 292 16.09 -1.61 6.64
CA LEU A 292 15.11 -1.22 7.66
C LEU A 292 15.63 -0.06 8.53
N GLU A 293 16.92 -0.08 8.90
CA GLU A 293 17.55 0.97 9.72
C GLU A 293 17.79 2.29 8.97
N THR A 294 17.63 2.32 7.64
CA THR A 294 17.71 3.56 6.86
C THR A 294 16.37 3.98 6.25
N ASP A 295 15.33 3.15 6.39
CA ASP A 295 13.98 3.50 5.98
C ASP A 295 13.42 4.59 6.91
N GLY A 296 12.80 5.62 6.32
CA GLY A 296 12.33 6.78 7.09
C GLY A 296 11.14 6.50 8.02
N ILE A 297 10.52 5.32 7.93
CA ILE A 297 9.43 4.86 8.79
C ILE A 297 9.97 3.86 9.81
N PHE A 298 10.65 2.80 9.37
CA PHE A 298 11.05 1.71 10.28
C PHE A 298 12.35 1.94 11.07
N SER A 299 13.09 3.02 10.80
CA SER A 299 14.43 3.22 11.40
C SER A 299 14.44 3.54 12.90
N ASP A 300 13.30 3.89 13.50
CA ASP A 300 13.16 4.09 14.94
C ASP A 300 12.69 2.83 15.71
N GLY A 301 12.28 1.78 14.99
CA GLY A 301 12.00 0.45 15.50
C GLY A 301 11.02 -0.31 14.61
N TYR A 302 11.18 -1.63 14.50
CA TYR A 302 10.31 -2.47 13.65
C TYR A 302 9.96 -3.84 14.26
N ASP A 303 10.38 -4.12 15.49
CA ASP A 303 10.25 -5.45 16.10
C ASP A 303 8.79 -5.95 16.17
N GLN A 304 7.84 -5.03 16.38
CA GLN A 304 6.40 -5.34 16.42
C GLN A 304 5.76 -5.35 15.02
N GLN A 305 6.41 -4.77 14.01
CA GLN A 305 5.87 -4.57 12.66
C GLN A 305 6.52 -5.48 11.61
N LEU A 306 7.60 -6.17 11.93
CA LEU A 306 8.28 -7.09 11.02
C LEU A 306 7.55 -8.45 10.94
N ALA A 307 7.03 -8.77 9.76
CA ALA A 307 6.34 -10.02 9.52
C ALA A 307 7.27 -11.24 9.63
N GLN A 308 6.80 -12.29 10.32
CA GLN A 308 7.44 -13.60 10.33
C GLN A 308 6.77 -14.51 9.30
N LEU A 309 7.38 -14.63 8.12
CA LEU A 309 6.80 -15.36 7.01
C LEU A 309 7.01 -16.88 7.14
N SER A 310 5.98 -17.63 6.76
CA SER A 310 6.03 -19.05 6.43
C SER A 310 5.68 -19.25 4.96
N GLY A 311 6.08 -20.38 4.36
CA GLY A 311 5.80 -20.69 2.95
C GLY A 311 7.05 -20.65 2.06
N SER A 312 6.83 -20.52 0.76
CA SER A 312 7.90 -20.45 -0.25
C SER A 312 7.46 -19.66 -1.47
N LEU A 313 8.40 -19.36 -2.37
CA LEU A 313 8.13 -18.64 -3.61
C LEU A 313 7.06 -19.34 -4.48
N GLU A 314 7.05 -20.68 -4.50
CA GLU A 314 6.14 -21.48 -5.32
C GLU A 314 4.73 -21.61 -4.71
N SER A 315 4.62 -21.69 -3.39
CA SER A 315 3.34 -21.83 -2.69
C SER A 315 2.73 -20.50 -2.25
N GLY A 316 3.47 -19.40 -2.38
CA GLY A 316 3.19 -18.16 -1.68
C GLY A 316 3.61 -18.19 -0.21
N TYR A 317 3.48 -17.03 0.42
CA TYR A 317 3.83 -16.80 1.82
C TYR A 317 2.58 -16.56 2.66
N SER A 318 2.71 -16.76 3.97
CA SER A 318 1.68 -16.43 4.96
C SER A 318 2.33 -15.93 6.24
N PHE A 319 1.67 -15.01 6.96
CA PHE A 319 2.06 -14.68 8.32
C PHE A 319 0.86 -14.38 9.22
N SER A 320 1.12 -14.43 10.52
CA SER A 320 0.22 -13.92 11.56
C SER A 320 0.97 -12.88 12.39
N ILE A 321 0.32 -11.78 12.72
CA ILE A 321 0.87 -10.71 13.55
C ILE A 321 -0.17 -10.26 14.58
N ASP A 322 0.28 -9.95 15.79
CA ASP A 322 -0.57 -9.37 16.83
C ASP A 322 -0.49 -7.84 16.73
N VAL A 323 -1.65 -7.20 16.86
CA VAL A 323 -1.85 -5.75 16.78
C VAL A 323 -2.47 -5.29 18.11
N PRO A 324 -1.64 -5.16 19.16
CA PRO A 324 -2.07 -4.63 20.45
C PRO A 324 -2.25 -3.11 20.38
N ILE A 325 -3.42 -2.63 20.80
CA ILE A 325 -3.82 -1.21 20.77
C ILE A 325 -4.25 -0.80 22.18
N ASP A 326 -3.72 0.31 22.69
CA ASP A 326 -4.26 0.95 23.89
C ASP A 326 -5.29 2.00 23.45
N THR A 327 -6.57 1.67 23.57
CA THR A 327 -7.67 2.57 23.17
C THR A 327 -7.78 3.84 24.03
N THR A 328 -6.94 3.99 25.05
CA THR A 328 -6.80 5.22 25.84
C THR A 328 -5.68 6.15 25.35
N THR A 329 -4.80 5.66 24.49
CA THR A 329 -3.81 6.47 23.76
C THR A 329 -4.54 7.30 22.70
N GLU A 330 -4.24 8.60 22.61
CA GLU A 330 -4.75 9.40 21.49
C GLU A 330 -4.07 8.91 20.20
N PRO A 331 -4.84 8.54 19.16
CA PRO A 331 -4.24 8.08 17.91
C PRO A 331 -3.32 9.17 17.35
N GLU A 332 -2.07 8.80 17.06
CA GLU A 332 -1.17 9.63 16.27
C GLU A 332 -1.87 9.82 14.91
N ALA A 333 -2.38 11.02 14.63
CA ALA A 333 -3.20 11.23 13.45
C ALA A 333 -2.42 10.83 12.19
N GLY A 334 -2.94 9.84 11.45
CA GLY A 334 -2.44 9.44 10.13
C GLY A 334 -2.48 10.59 9.09
N GLY A 335 -3.07 11.74 9.44
CA GLY A 335 -3.10 12.96 8.64
C GLY A 335 -1.80 13.76 8.74
N MET A 336 -1.18 13.99 7.57
CA MET A 336 -0.03 14.87 7.29
C MET A 336 0.38 15.83 8.44
N GLY A 337 1.13 15.29 9.40
CA GLY A 337 1.97 16.04 10.30
C GLY A 337 3.13 16.66 9.52
N GLY A 338 2.86 17.81 8.89
CA GLY A 338 3.79 18.75 8.28
C GLY A 338 5.22 18.30 7.96
N GLY A 339 5.47 17.99 6.68
CA GLY A 339 6.69 18.39 5.97
C GLY A 339 8.00 17.74 6.45
N GLY A 340 8.06 16.41 6.44
CA GLY A 340 9.30 15.68 6.21
C GLY A 340 9.37 15.36 4.72
N ALA A 341 10.18 16.09 3.95
CA ALA A 341 10.41 15.81 2.53
C ALA A 341 11.20 14.49 2.40
N MET A 342 10.47 13.38 2.40
CA MET A 342 10.91 12.12 1.82
C MET A 342 10.83 12.31 0.31
N GLY A 343 11.96 12.14 -0.38
CA GLY A 343 12.09 12.37 -1.81
C GLY A 343 11.00 11.64 -2.57
N GLY A 344 10.18 12.39 -3.31
CA GLY A 344 9.31 11.83 -4.33
C GLY A 344 10.20 11.13 -5.35
N GLY A 345 10.21 9.80 -5.31
CA GLY A 345 10.70 9.00 -6.42
C GLY A 345 9.86 9.34 -7.64
N GLU A 346 10.51 9.87 -8.66
CA GLU A 346 9.94 10.08 -9.98
C GLU A 346 9.25 8.78 -10.47
N PRO A 347 8.03 8.82 -11.00
CA PRO A 347 7.41 7.63 -11.58
C PRO A 347 8.24 7.12 -12.78
N PRO A 348 8.33 5.79 -12.99
CA PRO A 348 9.10 5.24 -14.11
C PRO A 348 8.44 5.64 -15.44
N SER A 349 9.10 6.55 -16.15
CA SER A 349 8.84 6.78 -17.57
C SER A 349 9.17 5.51 -18.35
N GLY A 350 8.15 4.91 -18.96
CA GLY A 350 8.30 3.78 -19.86
C GLY A 350 9.28 4.11 -20.99
N GLY A 351 10.34 3.31 -21.08
CA GLY A 351 11.34 3.44 -22.13
C GLY A 351 10.76 3.02 -23.49
N GLU A 352 10.41 3.98 -24.33
CA GLU A 352 10.27 3.77 -25.77
C GLU A 352 11.57 4.15 -26.48
N GLY A 353 12.39 3.14 -26.74
CA GLY A 353 13.52 3.24 -27.67
C GLY A 353 13.02 3.24 -29.12
N GLY A 354 13.20 4.34 -29.83
CA GLY A 354 13.03 4.44 -31.28
C GLY A 354 13.97 5.51 -31.87
N PRO A 355 14.73 5.23 -32.95
CA PRO A 355 15.75 6.15 -33.45
C PRO A 355 15.12 7.20 -34.37
N GLY A 356 15.20 8.47 -34.00
CA GLY A 356 14.58 9.55 -34.76
C GLY A 356 15.37 10.86 -34.75
N GLY A 357 16.11 11.10 -35.84
CA GLY A 357 16.24 12.42 -36.46
C GLY A 357 17.10 13.47 -35.75
N ALA A 358 18.38 13.54 -36.11
CA ALA A 358 19.18 14.75 -35.93
C ALA A 358 18.59 15.91 -36.75
N SER A 359 18.20 16.98 -36.06
CA SER A 359 17.84 18.26 -36.66
C SER A 359 19.07 19.18 -36.69
N ASP A 360 19.78 19.19 -37.82
CA ASP A 360 20.76 20.23 -38.14
C ASP A 360 20.07 21.40 -38.87
N GLY A 361 20.06 22.55 -38.22
CA GLY A 361 19.60 23.82 -38.78
C GLY A 361 20.71 24.52 -39.58
N GLY A 362 20.50 24.63 -40.89
CA GLY A 362 20.73 25.84 -41.68
C GLY A 362 22.17 26.31 -41.97
N GLY A 363 22.58 26.24 -43.24
CA GLY A 363 23.75 26.98 -43.72
C GLY A 363 24.14 26.81 -45.19
N MET A 364 23.50 27.59 -46.07
CA MET A 364 24.05 28.23 -47.30
C MET A 364 24.83 27.40 -48.36
N GLY A 365 24.17 27.15 -49.51
CA GLY A 365 24.63 27.62 -50.83
C GLY A 365 25.65 26.81 -51.66
N GLY A 366 25.24 26.36 -52.86
CA GLY A 366 26.13 26.20 -54.03
C GLY A 366 25.88 24.94 -54.90
N PRO A 367 26.02 24.99 -56.25
CA PRO A 367 25.20 24.17 -57.16
C PRO A 367 25.94 23.03 -57.88
N GLY A 368 25.14 22.05 -58.38
CA GLY A 368 25.40 21.33 -59.64
C GLY A 368 25.96 19.91 -59.54
N GLY A 369 25.19 18.94 -60.04
CA GLY A 369 25.67 17.58 -60.30
C GLY A 369 24.55 16.59 -60.65
N GLU A 370 24.43 16.25 -61.93
CA GLU A 370 23.53 15.26 -62.54
C GLU A 370 23.63 13.83 -61.93
N PRO A 371 22.55 13.02 -61.92
CA PRO A 371 22.62 11.61 -61.50
C PRO A 371 22.88 10.66 -62.68
N PRO A 372 23.67 9.58 -62.51
CA PRO A 372 23.67 8.48 -63.47
C PRO A 372 22.62 7.43 -63.11
N SER A 373 21.91 7.03 -64.16
CA SER A 373 21.08 5.84 -64.29
C SER A 373 21.89 4.53 -64.18
N GLY A 374 21.26 3.46 -63.72
CA GLY A 374 21.79 2.09 -63.74
C GLY A 374 20.88 1.18 -62.91
N GLU A 375 19.74 0.75 -63.41
CA GLU A 375 19.53 -0.47 -64.22
C GLU A 375 19.68 -1.76 -63.40
N ALA A 376 18.52 -2.39 -63.17
CA ALA A 376 18.38 -3.72 -62.60
C ALA A 376 18.83 -4.80 -63.59
N PRO A 377 19.10 -6.01 -63.09
CA PRO A 377 18.74 -7.20 -63.85
C PRO A 377 17.76 -8.11 -63.10
N SER A 378 16.82 -8.54 -63.91
CA SER A 378 15.81 -9.58 -63.84
C SER A 378 16.33 -11.02 -63.71
N GLY A 379 15.42 -11.90 -63.27
CA GLY A 379 15.39 -13.34 -63.54
C GLY A 379 15.73 -14.18 -62.31
N GLU A 380 15.09 -15.31 -62.02
CA GLU A 380 14.00 -16.07 -62.62
C GLU A 380 13.60 -17.13 -61.57
N ALA A 381 12.39 -17.68 -61.64
CA ALA A 381 11.78 -18.57 -60.67
C ALA A 381 12.26 -20.06 -60.83
N PRO A 382 11.78 -21.03 -60.02
CA PRO A 382 12.53 -22.20 -59.57
C PRO A 382 12.34 -23.46 -60.45
N ALA A 383 13.19 -24.47 -60.25
CA ALA A 383 12.97 -25.81 -60.78
C ALA A 383 13.40 -26.90 -59.79
N ASP A 384 12.58 -27.95 -59.78
CA ASP A 384 12.57 -29.15 -58.95
C ASP A 384 13.88 -29.95 -58.86
N GLY A 385 14.01 -30.70 -57.77
CA GLY A 385 15.03 -31.72 -57.61
C GLY A 385 14.73 -32.68 -56.46
N SER A 386 14.03 -33.76 -56.78
CA SER A 386 13.71 -34.90 -55.91
C SER A 386 14.93 -35.54 -55.26
N GLY A 387 14.78 -36.04 -54.02
CA GLY A 387 15.77 -36.87 -53.34
C GLY A 387 15.14 -37.63 -52.17
N SER A 388 14.62 -38.83 -52.46
CA SER A 388 14.09 -39.80 -51.51
C SER A 388 15.20 -40.42 -50.65
N THR A 389 14.96 -40.61 -49.35
CA THR A 389 15.37 -41.81 -48.60
C THR A 389 14.39 -42.07 -47.47
N GLU A 390 13.76 -43.25 -47.54
CA GLU A 390 12.98 -43.91 -46.50
C GLU A 390 13.89 -44.47 -45.39
N SER A 391 13.34 -44.60 -44.17
CA SER A 391 13.44 -45.71 -43.20
C SER A 391 12.93 -45.17 -41.84
N ASP A 392 11.67 -45.36 -41.47
CA ASP A 392 11.03 -46.55 -40.86
C ASP A 392 11.02 -46.51 -39.31
N SER A 393 9.78 -46.41 -38.79
CA SER A 393 9.15 -47.05 -37.61
C SER A 393 9.93 -47.17 -36.28
N THR A 394 9.33 -46.96 -35.10
CA THR A 394 8.09 -47.61 -34.63
C THR A 394 7.36 -46.85 -33.53
N ASP A 395 6.04 -46.82 -33.68
CA ASP A 395 4.97 -46.68 -32.69
C ASP A 395 5.00 -47.81 -31.64
N THR A 396 4.69 -47.49 -30.39
CA THR A 396 3.96 -48.43 -29.52
C THR A 396 3.03 -47.65 -28.59
N SER A 397 1.77 -47.60 -29.01
CA SER A 397 0.59 -47.53 -28.16
C SER A 397 0.42 -48.82 -27.34
N GLY A 398 -0.16 -48.69 -26.13
CA GLY A 398 -0.47 -49.81 -25.25
C GLY A 398 -1.38 -49.42 -24.10
N SER A 399 -2.69 -49.44 -24.34
CA SER A 399 -3.76 -49.52 -23.34
C SER A 399 -3.97 -50.97 -22.91
N ASP A 400 -4.23 -51.24 -21.62
CA ASP A 400 -5.44 -51.96 -21.16
C ASP A 400 -5.39 -52.40 -19.66
N THR A 401 -6.38 -51.86 -18.92
CA THR A 401 -7.34 -52.50 -17.99
C THR A 401 -6.95 -53.24 -16.69
N SER A 402 -7.89 -53.11 -15.73
CA SER A 402 -8.30 -54.05 -14.66
C SER A 402 -7.54 -53.97 -13.32
N SER A 403 -8.13 -53.94 -12.11
CA SER A 403 -9.51 -54.18 -11.64
C SER A 403 -9.70 -53.61 -10.22
N SER A 404 -10.96 -53.41 -9.87
CA SER A 404 -11.56 -53.22 -8.54
C SER A 404 -11.04 -54.15 -7.43
N ASP A 405 -10.98 -53.65 -6.20
CA ASP A 405 -11.42 -54.42 -5.02
C ASP A 405 -12.04 -53.51 -3.94
N THR A 406 -13.05 -54.06 -3.28
CA THR A 406 -13.99 -53.43 -2.34
C THR A 406 -13.94 -54.20 -1.02
N SER A 407 -14.26 -53.53 0.09
CA SER A 407 -14.51 -54.11 1.43
C SER A 407 -13.26 -54.57 2.20
N SER A 408 -13.12 -54.42 3.52
CA SER A 408 -14.07 -54.19 4.62
C SER A 408 -13.37 -53.45 5.76
#